data_AF-A0A962D308-F1
#
_entry.id   AF-A0A962D308-F1
#
_cell.length_a   1.000
_cell.length_b   1.000
_cell.length_c   1.000
_cell.angle_alpha   90.00
_cell.angle_beta   90.00
_cell.angle_gamma   90.00
#
_symmetry.space_group_name_H-M   'P 1'
#
loop_
_entity.id
_entity.type
_entity.pdbx_description
1 polymer ?
#
loop_
_entity_poly.entity_id
_entity_poly.type
_entity_poly.pdbx_seq_one_letter_code
_entity_poly.pdbx_strand_id
1 'polypeptide(L)' 'MSKLTISYKEARETHYWLRLLKDTGYMNTSQYEPLAKDCEEILRILYSIIRSSKQNQ' A
#
# COMPACT_ATOMS: atom_id res chain seq x y z
N MET A 1 8.07 -12.94 10.23
CA MET A 1 7.25 -11.77 10.63
C MET A 1 7.86 -10.42 10.25
N SER A 2 9.14 -10.13 10.53
CA SER A 2 9.74 -8.81 10.24
C SER A 2 9.62 -8.38 8.77
N LYS A 3 9.90 -9.27 7.82
CA LYS A 3 9.85 -8.98 6.37
C LYS A 3 8.47 -8.50 5.90
N LEU A 4 7.39 -9.18 6.30
CA LEU A 4 6.02 -8.79 5.92
C LEU A 4 5.61 -7.45 6.53
N THR A 5 5.99 -7.20 7.78
CA THR A 5 5.75 -5.90 8.43
C THR A 5 6.50 -4.78 7.72
N ILE A 6 7.72 -5.02 7.26
CA ILE A 6 8.50 -4.05 6.46
C ILE A 6 7.78 -3.80 5.14
N SER A 7 7.45 -4.84 4.37
CA SER A 7 6.71 -4.69 3.10
C SER A 7 5.41 -3.90 3.26
N TYR A 8 4.68 -4.10 4.35
CA TYR A 8 3.47 -3.31 4.65
C TYR A 8 3.76 -1.83 4.89
N LYS A 9 4.86 -1.49 5.57
CA LYS A 9 5.28 -0.09 5.78
C LYS A 9 5.67 0.56 4.45
N GLU A 10 6.51 -0.09 3.65
CA GLU A 10 6.95 0.39 2.33
C GLU A 10 5.75 0.62 1.38
N ALA A 11 4.77 -0.29 1.38
CA ALA A 11 3.54 -0.14 0.60
C ALA A 11 2.70 1.06 1.08
N ARG A 12 2.64 1.32 2.40
CA ARG A 12 1.94 2.51 2.94
C ARG A 12 2.63 3.81 2.53
N GLU A 13 3.95 3.84 2.56
CA GLU A 13 4.74 4.99 2.09
C GLU A 13 4.53 5.22 0.60
N THR A 14 4.54 4.15 -0.21
CA THR A 14 4.24 4.22 -1.65
C THR A 14 2.84 4.82 -1.91
N HIS A 15 1.82 4.35 -1.18
CA HIS A 15 0.47 4.90 -1.28
C HIS A 15 0.40 6.40 -0.91
N TYR A 16 1.18 6.83 0.09
CA TYR A 16 1.32 8.25 0.43
C TYR A 16 1.96 9.05 -0.70
N TRP A 17 3.05 8.56 -1.28
CA TRP A 17 3.73 9.23 -2.40
C TRP A 17 2.82 9.35 -3.63
N LEU A 18 2.02 8.33 -3.96
CA LEU A 18 1.04 8.40 -5.04
C LEU A 18 0.04 9.54 -4.83
N ARG A 19 -0.45 9.71 -3.59
CA ARG A 19 -1.35 10.82 -3.25
C ARG A 19 -0.66 12.17 -3.39
N LEU A 20 0.57 12.30 -2.87
CA LEU A 20 1.30 13.55 -2.95
C LEU A 20 1.60 13.94 -4.40
N LEU A 21 1.97 12.99 -5.26
CA LEU A 21 2.23 13.23 -6.69
C LEU A 21 0.98 13.71 -7.43
N LYS A 22 -0.19 13.16 -7.08
CA LYS A 22 -1.48 13.65 -7.59
C LYS A 22 -1.74 15.08 -7.11
N ASP A 23 -1.63 15.33 -5.81
CA ASP A 23 -1.99 16.62 -5.19
C ASP A 23 -1.05 17.75 -5.61
N THR A 24 0.19 17.43 -5.98
CA THR A 24 1.20 18.38 -6.50
C THR A 24 1.15 18.54 -8.03
N GLY A 25 0.21 17.88 -8.70
CA GLY A 25 -0.01 18.02 -10.15
C GLY A 25 0.98 17.26 -11.04
N TYR A 26 1.84 16.41 -10.47
CA TYR A 26 2.74 15.53 -11.24
C TYR A 26 2.00 14.33 -11.85
N MET A 27 0.79 14.03 -11.37
CA MET A 27 -0.03 12.93 -11.83
C MET A 27 -1.50 13.36 -11.89
N ASN A 28 -2.19 13.04 -12.98
CA ASN A 28 -3.64 13.28 -13.06
C ASN A 28 -4.43 12.10 -12.47
N THR A 29 -5.74 12.29 -12.24
CA THR A 29 -6.60 11.26 -11.64
C THR A 29 -6.59 9.95 -12.42
N SER A 30 -6.56 9.98 -13.76
CA SER A 30 -6.58 8.76 -14.58
C SER A 30 -5.30 7.90 -14.45
N GLN A 31 -4.18 8.53 -14.11
CA GLN A 31 -2.93 7.83 -13.81
C GLN A 31 -2.87 7.38 -12.34
N TYR A 32 -3.42 8.19 -11.43
CA TYR A 32 -3.42 7.93 -9.99
C TYR A 32 -4.34 6.79 -9.58
N GLU A 33 -5.60 6.80 -10.00
CA GLU A 33 -6.62 5.85 -9.55
C GLU A 33 -6.22 4.38 -9.72
N PRO A 34 -5.74 3.90 -10.88
CA PRO A 34 -5.35 2.50 -11.01
C PRO A 34 -4.19 2.14 -10.07
N LEU A 35 -3.16 3.00 -9.97
CA LEU A 35 -1.99 2.75 -9.11
C LEU A 35 -2.36 2.76 -7.62
N ALA A 36 -3.21 3.70 -7.20
CA ALA A 36 -3.69 3.80 -5.83
C ALA A 36 -4.53 2.59 -5.45
N LYS A 37 -5.41 2.14 -6.35
CA LYS A 37 -6.24 0.95 -6.16
C LYS A 37 -5.40 -0.32 -6.01
N ASP A 38 -4.42 -0.53 -6.89
CA ASP A 38 -3.53 -1.70 -6.83
C ASP A 38 -2.71 -1.68 -5.53
N CYS A 39 -2.20 -0.52 -5.14
CA CYS A 39 -1.46 -0.35 -3.89
C CYS A 39 -2.34 -0.63 -2.66
N GLU A 40 -3.61 -0.20 -2.68
CA GLU A 40 -4.58 -0.50 -1.62
C GLU A 40 -4.88 -2.01 -1.53
N GLU A 41 -5.00 -2.70 -2.66
CA GLU A 41 -5.19 -4.16 -2.69
C GLU A 41 -3.99 -4.89 -2.08
N ILE A 42 -2.77 -4.49 -2.43
CA ILE A 42 -1.53 -5.02 -1.82
C ILE A 42 -1.54 -4.81 -0.30
N LEU A 43 -1.93 -3.62 0.17
CA LEU A 43 -2.03 -3.33 1.60
C LEU A 43 -3.03 -4.26 2.30
N ARG A 44 -4.19 -4.51 1.70
CA ARG A 44 -5.22 -5.42 2.25
C ARG A 44 -4.70 -6.87 2.33
N ILE A 45 -4.02 -7.34 1.29
CA ILE A 45 -3.42 -8.69 1.26
C ILE A 45 -2.36 -8.81 2.35
N LEU A 46 -1.40 -7.87 2.41
CA LEU A 46 -0.34 -7.88 3.43
C LEU A 46 -0.91 -7.82 4.84
N TYR A 47 -1.92 -6.97 5.08
CA TYR A 47 -2.60 -6.89 6.36
C TYR A 47 -3.26 -8.22 6.73
N SER A 48 -3.97 -8.84 5.80
CA SER A 48 -4.60 -10.16 6.00
C SER A 48 -3.57 -11.24 6.35
N ILE A 49 -2.44 -11.30 5.62
CA ILE A 49 -1.36 -12.25 5.90
C ILE A 49 -0.75 -12.00 7.28
N ILE A 50 -0.44 -10.75 7.63
CA ILE A 50 0.13 -10.39 8.93
C ILE A 50 -0.84 -10.77 10.06
N ARG A 51 -2.13 -10.48 9.90
CA ARG A 51 -3.16 -10.80 10.89
C ARG A 51 -3.30 -12.30 11.09
N SER A 52 -3.47 -13.06 10.01
CA SER A 52 -3.62 -14.52 10.06
C SER A 52 -2.36 -15.20 10.63
N SER A 53 -1.17 -14.71 10.26
CA SER A 53 0.08 -15.26 10.77
C SER A 53 0.26 -15.01 12.27
N LYS A 54 -0.27 -13.91 12.82
CA LYS A 54 -0.25 -13.63 14.27
C LYS A 54 -1.25 -14.46 15.06
N GLN A 55 -2.34 -14.89 14.44
CA GLN A 55 -3.35 -15.76 15.06
C GLN A 55 -2.90 -17.23 15.11
N ASN A 56 -2.02 -17.65 14.19
CA ASN A 56 -1.47 -19.00 14.09
C ASN A 56 -0.12 -19.17 14.80
N GLN A 57 0.31 -18.17 15.58
CA GLN A 57 1.43 -18.25 16.52
C GLN A 57 0.90 -18.39 17.94
#